data_AF-A0A426TVM5-F1
#
_entry.id   AF-A0A426TVM5-F1
#
_cell.length_a   1.000
_cell.length_b   1.000
_cell.length_c   1.000
_cell.angle_alpha   90.00
_cell.angle_beta   90.00
_cell.angle_gamma   90.00
#
_symmetry.space_group_name_H-M   'P 1'
#
loop_
_entity.id
_entity.type
_entity.pdbx_description
1 polymer ?
#
loop_
_entity_poly.entity_id
_entity_poly.type
_entity_poly.pdbx_seq_one_letter_code
_entity_poly.pdbx_strand_id
1 'polypeptide(L)'
;MDLGKAFSYPFDDDQWVTSILICGVLIFVPIVGWLMIGGYALEAARNVASGNPRPLPKWENYGEKLRLGFNGFLIAIVYAIPIIILSVLMACFPMFGAATGSEEAVGMMMLLVFFCLFPLIFIISLAIQPLILAATARYLQTNSLGAAFQVSDVVAMVRGDLGGWFILWLLQILCSLVAQAGGVVIIGIFFTIPYAQAVFGHLLGQKLIQLQGQAPVAYNDPYSPQQY
;
A
#
# COMPACT_ATOMS: atom_id res chain seq x y z
N MET A 1 -17.79 -1.03 -4.61
CA MET A 1 -16.94 0.17 -4.51
C MET A 1 -17.47 1.20 -5.48
N ASP A 2 -17.57 2.44 -5.06
CA ASP A 2 -17.95 3.57 -5.92
C ASP A 2 -16.67 4.20 -6.47
N LEU A 3 -16.29 3.76 -7.68
CA LEU A 3 -15.08 4.23 -8.35
C LEU A 3 -15.22 5.68 -8.79
N GLY A 4 -16.38 6.08 -9.32
CA GLY A 4 -16.63 7.44 -9.78
C GLY A 4 -16.33 8.46 -8.68
N LYS A 5 -16.87 8.21 -7.49
CA LYS A 5 -16.59 9.04 -6.32
C LYS A 5 -15.12 9.01 -5.91
N ALA A 6 -14.46 7.86 -5.96
CA ALA A 6 -13.06 7.74 -5.58
C ALA A 6 -12.10 8.55 -6.47
N PHE A 7 -12.41 8.70 -7.77
CA PHE A 7 -11.60 9.47 -8.71
C PHE A 7 -11.97 10.98 -8.74
N SER A 8 -13.21 11.34 -8.41
CA SER A 8 -13.67 12.74 -8.41
C SER A 8 -13.40 13.47 -7.10
N TYR A 9 -13.52 12.79 -5.95
CA TYR A 9 -13.47 13.46 -4.64
C TYR A 9 -12.22 14.28 -4.35
N PRO A 10 -11.00 13.98 -4.86
CA PRO A 10 -9.85 14.81 -4.55
C PRO A 10 -10.02 16.24 -5.05
N PHE A 11 -10.84 16.47 -6.08
CA PHE A 11 -11.13 17.81 -6.63
C PHE A 11 -12.29 18.52 -5.92
N ASP A 12 -13.07 17.80 -5.11
CA ASP A 12 -14.22 18.34 -4.38
C ASP A 12 -13.80 19.02 -3.05
N ASP A 13 -12.53 18.92 -2.67
CA ASP A 13 -12.00 19.41 -1.39
C ASP A 13 -10.98 20.54 -1.60
N ASP A 14 -11.20 21.70 -0.97
CA ASP A 14 -10.35 22.89 -1.05
C ASP A 14 -8.86 22.63 -0.71
N GLN A 15 -8.56 21.54 0.01
CA GLN A 15 -7.20 21.14 0.42
C GLN A 15 -6.38 20.45 -0.69
N TRP A 16 -6.95 20.22 -1.87
CA TRP A 16 -6.31 19.45 -2.95
C TRP A 16 -4.99 20.05 -3.43
N VAL A 17 -4.96 21.39 -3.60
CA VAL A 17 -3.74 22.12 -4.01
C VAL A 17 -2.66 22.01 -2.93
N THR A 18 -3.03 22.17 -1.66
CA THR A 18 -2.12 22.02 -0.52
C THR A 18 -1.52 20.62 -0.48
N SER A 19 -2.33 19.59 -0.75
CA SER A 19 -1.88 18.21 -0.81
C SER A 19 -0.88 17.98 -1.94
N ILE A 20 -1.12 18.56 -3.13
CA ILE A 20 -0.18 18.49 -4.25
C ILE A 20 1.15 19.17 -3.91
N LEU A 21 1.11 20.38 -3.35
CA LEU A 21 2.32 21.12 -3.03
C LEU A 21 3.15 20.40 -1.97
N ILE A 22 2.52 19.92 -0.90
CA ILE A 22 3.25 19.27 0.20
C ILE A 22 3.76 17.89 -0.22
N CYS A 23 2.92 17.03 -0.81
CA CYS A 23 3.40 15.76 -1.37
C CYS A 23 4.49 15.98 -2.43
N GLY A 24 4.36 17.04 -3.23
CA GLY A 24 5.35 17.44 -4.23
C GLY A 24 6.74 17.66 -3.63
N VAL A 25 6.80 18.39 -2.52
CA VAL A 25 8.05 18.60 -1.76
C VAL A 25 8.53 17.31 -1.09
N LEU A 26 7.62 16.51 -0.54
CA LEU A 26 7.96 15.27 0.17
C LEU A 26 8.57 14.19 -0.71
N ILE A 27 8.27 14.16 -2.01
CA ILE A 27 8.90 13.21 -2.95
C ILE A 27 10.43 13.35 -2.95
N PHE A 28 10.96 14.57 -2.73
CA PHE A 28 12.40 14.82 -2.65
C PHE A 28 13.03 14.39 -1.33
N VAL A 29 12.23 14.10 -0.30
CA VAL A 29 12.69 13.61 0.99
C VAL A 29 12.69 12.08 0.97
N PRO A 30 13.86 11.43 0.85
CA PRO A 30 13.91 9.97 0.77
C PRO A 30 13.40 9.34 2.06
N ILE A 31 12.78 8.18 1.94
CA ILE A 31 12.23 7.39 3.04
C ILE A 31 11.10 8.13 3.78
N VAL A 32 11.40 9.16 4.58
CA VAL A 32 10.45 9.89 5.43
C VAL A 32 9.34 10.54 4.62
N GLY A 33 9.66 11.16 3.48
CA GLY A 33 8.65 11.76 2.61
C GLY A 33 7.67 10.72 2.06
N TRP A 34 8.18 9.59 1.60
CA TRP A 34 7.39 8.46 1.13
C TRP A 34 6.53 7.82 2.24
N LEU A 35 7.06 7.74 3.46
CA LEU A 35 6.28 7.30 4.62
C LEU A 35 5.11 8.26 4.88
N MET A 36 5.35 9.57 4.89
CA MET A 36 4.27 10.54 5.10
C MET A 36 3.23 10.52 3.97
N ILE A 37 3.63 10.31 2.72
CA ILE A 37 2.71 10.15 1.58
C ILE A 37 1.86 8.87 1.76
N GLY A 38 2.47 7.76 2.18
CA GLY A 38 1.72 6.54 2.51
C GLY A 38 0.76 6.77 3.68
N GLY A 39 1.21 7.47 4.72
CA GLY A 39 0.38 7.87 5.86
C GLY A 39 -0.81 8.75 5.47
N TYR A 40 -0.62 9.66 4.52
CA TYR A 40 -1.68 10.47 3.93
C TYR A 40 -2.76 9.59 3.29
N ALA A 41 -2.38 8.57 2.49
CA ALA A 41 -3.36 7.64 1.92
C ALA A 41 -4.13 6.86 3.00
N LEU A 42 -3.44 6.43 4.06
CA LEU A 42 -4.05 5.69 5.17
C LEU A 42 -4.98 6.55 6.03
N GLU A 43 -4.63 7.82 6.24
CA GLU A 43 -5.51 8.78 6.92
C GLU A 43 -6.76 9.09 6.08
N ALA A 44 -6.60 9.22 4.75
CA ALA A 44 -7.74 9.37 3.84
C ALA A 44 -8.68 8.15 3.94
N ALA A 45 -8.13 6.94 4.02
CA ALA A 45 -8.91 5.73 4.23
C ALA A 45 -9.70 5.76 5.54
N ARG A 46 -9.08 6.21 6.65
CA ARG A 46 -9.78 6.38 7.95
C ARG A 46 -10.89 7.42 7.87
N ASN A 47 -10.63 8.56 7.24
CA ASN A 47 -11.62 9.63 7.09
C ASN A 47 -12.84 9.19 6.27
N VAL A 48 -12.62 8.42 5.19
CA VAL A 48 -13.71 7.82 4.43
C VAL A 48 -14.47 6.82 5.27
N ALA A 49 -13.76 5.92 5.98
CA ALA A 49 -14.39 4.92 6.82
C ALA A 49 -15.19 5.51 8.00
N SER A 50 -14.81 6.69 8.49
CA SER A 50 -15.54 7.43 9.52
C SER A 50 -16.70 8.27 8.98
N GLY A 51 -16.99 8.20 7.67
CA GLY A 51 -18.07 8.96 7.04
C GLY A 51 -17.82 10.46 6.93
N ASN A 52 -16.56 10.91 6.96
CA ASN A 52 -16.23 12.33 6.81
C ASN A 52 -16.65 12.82 5.41
N PRO A 53 -17.48 13.88 5.29
CA PRO A 53 -17.92 14.40 3.99
C PRO A 53 -16.77 14.97 3.15
N ARG A 54 -15.66 15.37 3.78
CA ARG A 54 -14.44 15.89 3.17
C ARG A 54 -13.24 15.05 3.62
N PRO A 55 -13.03 13.89 2.98
CA PRO A 55 -12.10 12.89 3.50
C PRO A 55 -10.63 13.21 3.21
N LEU A 56 -10.33 14.28 2.45
CA LEU A 56 -8.95 14.63 2.11
C LEU A 56 -8.20 15.06 3.39
N PRO A 57 -7.09 14.40 3.75
CA PRO A 57 -6.36 14.74 4.96
C PRO A 57 -5.74 16.13 4.89
N LYS A 58 -5.91 16.92 5.95
CA LYS A 58 -5.21 18.20 6.11
C LYS A 58 -3.76 17.98 6.53
N TRP A 59 -2.88 18.91 6.17
CA TRP A 59 -1.46 18.89 6.56
C TRP A 59 -1.19 19.67 7.85
N GLU A 60 -1.86 19.25 8.93
CA GLU A 60 -1.69 19.83 10.28
C GLU A 60 -0.98 18.81 11.21
N ASN A 61 -1.43 17.55 11.18
CA ASN A 61 -0.94 16.47 12.04
C ASN A 61 0.12 15.59 11.37
N TYR A 62 1.30 16.16 11.07
CA TYR A 62 2.41 15.44 10.41
C TYR A 62 2.85 14.18 11.17
N GLY A 63 2.83 14.22 12.51
CA GLY A 63 3.21 13.08 13.35
C GLY A 63 2.31 11.86 13.15
N GLU A 64 1.00 12.06 13.01
CA GLU A 64 0.06 10.97 12.78
C GLU A 64 0.23 10.37 11.37
N LYS A 65 0.45 11.20 10.34
CA LYS A 65 0.78 10.71 8.99
C LYS A 65 2.04 9.87 9.00
N LEU A 66 3.10 10.36 9.65
CA LEU A 66 4.34 9.60 9.74
C LEU A 66 4.14 8.27 10.49
N ARG A 67 3.37 8.26 11.59
CA ARG A 67 3.04 7.04 12.33
C ARG A 67 2.26 6.04 11.47
N LEU A 68 1.20 6.48 10.79
CA LEU A 68 0.40 5.65 9.91
C LEU A 68 1.25 5.06 8.79
N GLY A 69 2.04 5.90 8.13
CA GLY A 69 2.93 5.49 7.04
C GLY A 69 4.01 4.52 7.48
N PHE A 70 4.65 4.80 8.61
CA PHE A 70 5.66 3.92 9.20
C PHE A 70 5.08 2.56 9.58
N ASN A 71 3.90 2.54 10.21
CA ASN A 71 3.23 1.29 10.57
C ASN A 71 2.78 0.50 9.33
N GLY A 72 2.27 1.16 8.30
CA GLY A 72 1.99 0.54 7.00
C GLY A 72 3.24 -0.06 6.35
N PHE A 73 4.37 0.64 6.45
CA PHE A 73 5.66 0.15 5.96
C PHE A 73 6.17 -1.07 6.75
N LEU A 74 6.03 -1.09 8.08
CA LEU A 74 6.34 -2.26 8.90
C LEU A 74 5.49 -3.47 8.51
N ILE A 75 4.20 -3.27 8.25
CA ILE A 75 3.31 -4.32 7.73
C ILE A 75 3.81 -4.84 6.39
N ALA A 76 4.13 -3.95 5.45
CA ALA A 76 4.67 -4.35 4.15
C ALA A 76 5.97 -5.17 4.30
N ILE A 77 6.90 -4.75 5.16
CA ILE A 77 8.15 -5.50 5.42
C ILE A 77 7.86 -6.89 5.95
N VAL A 78 7.03 -7.02 7.00
CA VAL A 78 6.76 -8.31 7.66
C VAL A 78 6.17 -9.31 6.67
N TYR A 79 5.23 -8.87 5.84
CA TYR A 79 4.62 -9.71 4.82
C TYR A 79 5.54 -9.96 3.61
N ALA A 80 6.50 -9.06 3.36
CA ALA A 80 7.51 -9.24 2.32
C ALA A 80 8.69 -10.14 2.73
N ILE A 81 8.81 -10.57 4.00
CA ILE A 81 9.90 -11.44 4.47
C ILE A 81 10.13 -12.66 3.56
N PRO A 82 9.12 -13.43 3.12
CA PRO A 82 9.34 -14.56 2.22
C PRO A 82 9.98 -14.15 0.89
N ILE A 83 9.55 -13.01 0.34
CA ILE A 83 10.10 -12.44 -0.90
C ILE A 83 11.54 -11.99 -0.68
N ILE A 84 11.83 -11.32 0.45
CA ILE A 84 13.16 -10.84 0.79
C ILE A 84 14.13 -12.02 0.95
N ILE A 85 13.74 -13.07 1.68
CA ILE A 85 14.55 -14.28 1.85
C ILE A 85 14.84 -14.91 0.49
N LEU A 86 13.82 -15.12 -0.33
CA LEU A 86 14.01 -15.67 -1.68
C LEU A 86 14.93 -14.78 -2.52
N SER A 87 14.72 -13.46 -2.50
CA SER A 87 15.52 -12.50 -3.28
C SER A 87 16.99 -12.52 -2.87
N VAL A 88 17.28 -12.57 -1.56
CA VAL A 88 18.66 -12.68 -1.04
C VAL A 88 19.30 -14.01 -1.46
N LEU A 89 18.57 -15.13 -1.32
CA LEU A 89 19.06 -16.43 -1.75
C LEU A 89 19.37 -16.45 -3.25
N MET A 90 18.53 -15.81 -4.07
CA MET A 90 18.73 -15.71 -5.52
C MET A 90 19.88 -14.80 -5.90
N ALA A 91 20.09 -13.68 -5.19
CA ALA A 91 21.21 -12.79 -5.42
C ALA A 91 22.57 -13.47 -5.17
N CYS A 92 22.62 -14.46 -4.27
CA CYS A 92 23.80 -15.27 -4.03
C CYS A 92 24.05 -16.34 -5.11
N PHE A 93 23.04 -16.67 -5.93
CA PHE A 93 23.11 -17.80 -6.86
C PHE A 93 24.19 -17.62 -7.96
N PRO A 94 24.34 -16.45 -8.61
CA PRO A 94 25.43 -16.23 -9.56
C PRO A 94 26.83 -16.29 -8.94
N MET A 95 26.98 -16.11 -7.62
CA MET A 95 28.28 -16.22 -6.95
C MET A 95 28.85 -17.64 -7.00
N PHE A 96 27.99 -18.67 -7.05
CA PHE A 96 28.44 -20.06 -7.24
C PHE A 96 29.07 -20.26 -8.63
N GLY A 97 28.55 -19.58 -9.65
CA GLY A 97 29.13 -19.59 -11.00
C GLY A 97 30.47 -18.90 -11.01
N ALA A 98 30.57 -17.75 -10.33
CA ALA A 98 31.81 -17.00 -10.20
C ALA A 98 32.90 -17.81 -9.47
N ALA A 99 32.52 -18.61 -8.47
CA ALA A 99 33.45 -19.49 -7.75
C ALA A 99 34.09 -20.58 -8.63
N THR A 100 33.50 -20.90 -9.79
CA THR A 100 34.09 -21.85 -10.75
C THR A 100 35.17 -21.23 -11.63
N GLY A 101 35.31 -19.90 -11.65
CA GLY A 101 36.21 -19.17 -12.55
C GLY A 101 35.80 -19.19 -14.02
N SER A 102 34.60 -19.68 -14.36
CA SER A 102 34.11 -19.75 -15.74
C SER A 102 33.03 -18.70 -16.01
N GLU A 103 33.29 -17.81 -16.98
CA GLU A 103 32.33 -16.78 -17.40
C GLU A 103 31.05 -17.41 -17.98
N GLU A 104 31.19 -18.55 -18.66
CA GLU A 104 30.09 -19.34 -19.19
C GLU A 104 29.16 -19.84 -18.07
N ALA A 105 29.69 -20.35 -16.94
CA ALA A 105 28.85 -20.78 -15.83
C ALA A 105 28.15 -19.60 -15.14
N VAL A 106 28.82 -18.44 -15.03
CA VAL A 106 28.17 -17.21 -14.53
C VAL A 106 27.01 -16.81 -15.43
N GLY A 107 27.21 -16.80 -16.75
CA GLY A 107 26.16 -16.49 -17.72
C GLY A 107 24.98 -17.46 -17.63
N MET A 108 25.25 -18.77 -17.58
CA MET A 108 24.21 -19.79 -17.46
C MET A 108 23.43 -19.70 -16.14
N MET A 109 24.10 -19.40 -15.02
CA MET A 109 23.42 -19.20 -13.74
C MET A 109 22.58 -17.92 -13.72
N MET A 110 23.03 -16.82 -14.34
CA MET A 110 22.21 -15.62 -14.48
C MET A 110 20.95 -15.88 -15.32
N LEU A 111 21.07 -16.61 -16.43
CA LEU A 111 19.91 -16.98 -17.25
C LEU A 111 18.92 -17.85 -16.46
N LEU A 112 19.41 -18.82 -15.68
CA LEU A 112 18.55 -19.66 -14.83
C LEU A 112 17.81 -18.82 -13.77
N VAL A 113 18.49 -17.87 -13.11
CA VAL A 113 17.86 -16.96 -12.15
C VAL A 113 16.78 -16.11 -12.85
N PHE A 114 17.09 -15.54 -14.02
CA PHE A 114 16.18 -14.66 -14.73
C PHE A 114 14.96 -15.37 -15.31
N PHE A 115 15.12 -16.58 -15.87
CA PHE A 115 14.03 -17.28 -16.56
C PHE A 115 13.22 -18.23 -15.66
N CYS A 116 13.78 -18.76 -14.58
CA CYS A 116 13.07 -19.71 -13.71
C CYS A 116 12.66 -19.09 -12.38
N LEU A 117 13.55 -18.33 -11.75
CA LEU A 117 13.38 -17.90 -10.37
C LEU A 117 12.73 -16.52 -10.27
N PHE A 118 13.04 -15.61 -11.19
CA PHE A 118 12.40 -14.30 -11.24
C PHE A 118 10.88 -14.38 -11.50
N PRO A 119 10.36 -15.20 -12.44
CA PRO A 119 8.93 -15.36 -12.61
C PRO A 119 8.24 -15.95 -11.38
N LEU A 120 8.91 -16.88 -10.67
CA LEU A 120 8.39 -17.44 -9.43
C LEU A 120 8.26 -16.37 -8.33
N ILE A 121 9.32 -15.60 -8.09
CA ILE A 121 9.31 -14.48 -7.13
C ILE A 121 8.25 -13.45 -7.52
N PHE A 122 8.13 -13.15 -8.82
CA PHE A 122 7.12 -12.24 -9.33
C PHE A 122 5.71 -12.74 -8.99
N ILE A 123 5.38 -14.00 -9.28
CA ILE A 123 4.07 -14.58 -8.95
C ILE A 123 3.80 -14.55 -7.44
N ILE A 124 4.79 -14.91 -6.61
CA ILE A 124 4.67 -14.86 -5.15
C ILE A 124 4.43 -13.42 -4.68
N SER A 125 5.13 -12.44 -5.27
CA SER A 125 4.95 -11.03 -4.95
C SER A 125 3.53 -10.56 -5.24
N LEU A 126 2.95 -10.91 -6.39
CA LEU A 126 1.55 -10.58 -6.72
C LEU A 126 0.57 -11.22 -5.74
N ALA A 127 0.82 -12.47 -5.33
CA ALA A 127 -0.04 -13.19 -4.39
C ALA A 127 -0.02 -12.63 -2.96
N ILE A 128 1.07 -11.99 -2.54
CA ILE A 128 1.21 -11.39 -1.20
C ILE A 128 0.52 -10.03 -1.10
N GLN A 129 0.37 -9.29 -2.20
CA GLN A 129 -0.20 -7.94 -2.16
C GLN A 129 -1.60 -7.85 -1.51
N PRO A 130 -2.57 -8.73 -1.82
CA PRO A 130 -3.86 -8.72 -1.13
C PRO A 130 -3.74 -8.94 0.39
N LEU A 131 -2.75 -9.72 0.84
CA LEU A 131 -2.50 -9.94 2.28
C LEU A 131 -1.98 -8.66 2.94
N ILE A 132 -1.08 -7.92 2.28
CA ILE A 132 -0.59 -6.62 2.79
C ILE A 132 -1.74 -5.62 2.92
N LEU A 133 -2.64 -5.58 1.92
CA LEU A 133 -3.81 -4.70 1.95
C LEU A 133 -4.77 -5.08 3.09
N ALA A 134 -5.03 -6.37 3.29
CA ALA A 134 -5.88 -6.84 4.37
C ALA A 134 -5.27 -6.63 5.76
N ALA A 135 -3.96 -6.85 5.90
CA ALA A 135 -3.23 -6.55 7.13
C ALA A 135 -3.27 -5.05 7.46
N THR A 136 -3.09 -4.20 6.44
CA THR A 136 -3.22 -2.75 6.57
C THR A 136 -4.65 -2.35 6.96
N ALA A 137 -5.67 -2.96 6.36
CA ALA A 137 -7.05 -2.72 6.73
C ALA A 137 -7.34 -3.11 8.19
N ARG A 138 -6.84 -4.27 8.66
CA ARG A 138 -6.95 -4.66 10.08
C ARG A 138 -6.24 -3.68 11.00
N TYR A 139 -5.06 -3.19 10.62
CA TYR A 139 -4.37 -2.12 11.36
C TYR A 139 -5.23 -0.86 11.45
N LEU A 140 -5.86 -0.43 10.35
CA LEU A 140 -6.74 0.75 10.36
C LEU A 140 -8.02 0.55 11.18
N GLN A 141 -8.55 -0.67 11.27
CA GLN A 141 -9.71 -1.00 12.09
C GLN A 141 -9.40 -1.03 13.60
N THR A 142 -8.22 -1.54 13.96
CA THR A 142 -7.88 -1.86 15.36
C THR A 142 -6.84 -0.92 15.98
N ASN A 143 -6.20 -0.07 15.18
CA ASN A 143 -5.02 0.72 15.56
C ASN A 143 -3.88 -0.11 16.19
N SER A 144 -3.84 -1.43 15.94
CA SER A 144 -2.88 -2.36 16.53
C SER A 144 -2.08 -3.09 15.46
N LEU A 145 -0.75 -2.99 15.52
CA LEU A 145 0.15 -3.77 14.66
C LEU A 145 0.02 -5.28 14.94
N GLY A 146 -0.26 -5.66 16.20
CA GLY A 146 -0.44 -7.06 16.57
C GLY A 146 -1.63 -7.71 15.84
N ALA A 147 -2.69 -6.94 15.58
CA ALA A 147 -3.83 -7.43 14.79
C ALA A 147 -3.52 -7.57 13.30
N ALA A 148 -2.60 -6.75 12.78
CA ALA A 148 -2.13 -6.83 11.39
C ALA A 148 -1.18 -8.01 11.17
N PHE A 149 -0.43 -8.45 12.19
CA PHE A 149 0.51 -9.58 12.10
C PHE A 149 -0.11 -10.95 12.40
N GLN A 150 -1.41 -11.00 12.72
CA GLN A 150 -2.14 -12.26 12.84
C GLN A 150 -2.43 -12.81 11.44
N VAL A 151 -1.44 -13.51 10.88
CA VAL A 151 -1.47 -14.02 9.50
C VAL A 151 -2.68 -14.93 9.26
N SER A 152 -3.06 -15.76 10.23
CA SER A 152 -4.26 -16.62 10.13
C SER A 152 -5.51 -15.81 9.82
N ASP A 153 -5.71 -14.72 10.55
CA ASP A 153 -6.89 -13.87 10.45
C ASP A 153 -6.87 -13.02 9.18
N VAL A 154 -5.68 -12.54 8.79
CA VAL A 154 -5.50 -11.82 7.52
C VAL A 154 -5.80 -12.74 6.34
N VAL A 155 -5.31 -13.97 6.37
CA VAL A 155 -5.60 -14.98 5.33
C VAL A 155 -7.10 -15.33 5.34
N ALA A 156 -7.73 -15.48 6.50
CA ALA A 156 -9.17 -15.72 6.60
C ALA A 156 -9.99 -14.55 6.04
N MET A 157 -9.60 -13.31 6.36
CA MET A 157 -10.22 -12.08 5.84
C MET A 157 -10.08 -11.99 4.31
N VAL A 158 -8.93 -12.37 3.75
CA VAL A 158 -8.73 -12.39 2.29
C VAL A 158 -9.57 -13.49 1.65
N ARG A 159 -9.62 -14.69 2.24
CA ARG A 159 -10.42 -15.82 1.75
C ARG A 159 -11.93 -15.55 1.82
N GLY A 160 -12.39 -14.77 2.80
CA GLY A 160 -13.81 -14.41 2.95
C GLY A 160 -14.34 -13.52 1.82
N ASP A 161 -13.48 -12.72 1.18
CA ASP A 161 -13.86 -11.87 0.05
C ASP A 161 -12.70 -11.72 -0.97
N LEU A 162 -12.31 -12.85 -1.57
CA LEU A 162 -11.21 -12.90 -2.55
C LEU A 162 -11.41 -11.90 -3.69
N GLY A 163 -12.65 -11.82 -4.21
CA GLY A 163 -13.00 -10.93 -5.31
C GLY A 163 -12.81 -9.46 -4.94
N GLY A 164 -13.29 -9.05 -3.76
CA GLY A 164 -13.15 -7.66 -3.32
C GLY A 164 -11.70 -7.26 -3.03
N TRP A 165 -10.88 -8.14 -2.47
CA TRP A 165 -9.45 -7.88 -2.26
C TRP A 165 -8.66 -7.83 -3.56
N PHE A 166 -8.99 -8.71 -4.50
CA PHE A 166 -8.38 -8.72 -5.83
C PHE A 166 -8.72 -7.44 -6.60
N ILE A 167 -9.97 -6.97 -6.54
CA ILE A 167 -10.38 -5.69 -7.14
C ILE A 167 -9.62 -4.52 -6.52
N LEU A 168 -9.52 -4.46 -5.19
CA LEU A 168 -8.77 -3.40 -4.51
C LEU A 168 -7.29 -3.41 -4.91
N TRP A 169 -6.70 -4.59 -5.04
CA TRP A 169 -5.33 -4.75 -5.51
C TRP A 169 -5.13 -4.28 -6.96
N LEU A 170 -6.03 -4.64 -7.88
CA LEU A 170 -5.99 -4.13 -9.26
C LEU A 170 -6.11 -2.61 -9.31
N LEU A 171 -6.96 -2.03 -8.46
CA LEU A 171 -7.10 -0.58 -8.35
C LEU A 171 -5.85 0.09 -7.77
N GLN A 172 -5.15 -0.56 -6.83
CA GLN A 172 -3.85 -0.11 -6.35
C GLN A 172 -2.81 -0.08 -7.48
N ILE A 173 -2.78 -1.11 -8.33
CA ILE A 173 -1.93 -1.14 -9.52
C ILE A 173 -2.29 0.03 -10.45
N LEU A 174 -3.58 0.22 -10.74
CA LEU A 174 -4.06 1.33 -11.56
C LEU A 174 -3.60 2.69 -11.01
N CYS A 175 -3.77 2.93 -9.69
CA CYS A 175 -3.31 4.15 -9.03
C CYS A 175 -1.78 4.32 -9.17
N SER A 176 -1.03 3.23 -9.02
CA SER A 176 0.44 3.24 -9.17
C SER A 176 0.88 3.53 -10.61
N LEU A 177 0.13 3.07 -11.61
CA LEU A 177 0.36 3.40 -13.02
C LEU A 177 0.03 4.87 -13.30
N VAL A 178 -1.06 5.39 -12.77
CA VAL A 178 -1.41 6.83 -12.87
C VAL A 178 -0.34 7.70 -12.22
N ALA A 179 0.14 7.32 -11.04
CA ALA A 179 1.23 8.01 -10.35
C ALA A 179 2.48 8.09 -11.24
N GLN A 180 2.86 6.98 -11.87
CA GLN A 180 4.04 6.91 -12.75
C GLN A 180 3.84 7.56 -14.12
N ALA A 181 2.62 7.58 -14.67
CA ALA A 181 2.31 8.25 -15.93
C ALA A 181 2.62 9.75 -15.87
N GLY A 182 2.46 10.37 -14.69
CA GLY A 182 2.89 11.73 -14.46
C GLY A 182 4.39 11.93 -14.60
N GLY A 183 5.22 10.90 -14.48
CA GLY A 183 6.67 10.99 -14.73
C GLY A 183 7.05 11.26 -16.18
N VAL A 184 6.14 11.03 -17.14
CA VAL A 184 6.35 11.34 -18.57
C VAL A 184 6.41 12.86 -18.80
N VAL A 185 5.75 13.65 -17.94
CA VAL A 185 5.83 15.11 -17.91
C VAL A 185 6.45 15.49 -16.58
N ILE A 186 7.69 15.98 -16.52
CA ILE A 186 8.42 16.19 -15.24
C ILE A 186 7.58 16.90 -14.15
N ILE A 187 6.68 17.82 -14.53
CA ILE A 187 5.78 18.53 -13.62
C ILE A 187 4.57 17.68 -13.19
N GLY A 188 4.12 16.77 -14.04
CA GLY A 188 2.98 15.88 -13.83
C GLY A 188 3.16 14.94 -12.63
N ILE A 189 4.39 14.50 -12.32
CA ILE A 189 4.63 13.56 -11.21
C ILE A 189 4.23 14.15 -9.85
N PHE A 190 4.39 15.47 -9.66
CA PHE A 190 4.01 16.18 -8.44
C PHE A 190 2.49 16.21 -8.26
N PHE A 191 1.74 16.13 -9.36
CA PHE A 191 0.28 16.09 -9.34
C PHE A 191 -0.24 14.66 -9.20
N THR A 192 0.29 13.73 -10.00
CA THR A 192 -0.26 12.37 -10.11
C THR A 192 -0.01 11.51 -8.88
N ILE A 193 1.11 11.69 -8.17
CA ILE A 193 1.39 10.94 -6.93
C ILE A 193 0.36 11.27 -5.84
N PRO A 194 0.21 12.53 -5.37
CA PRO A 194 -0.77 12.87 -4.33
C PRO A 194 -2.20 12.49 -4.75
N TYR A 195 -2.54 12.73 -6.02
CA TYR A 195 -3.83 12.32 -6.57
C TYR A 195 -4.05 10.81 -6.46
N ALA A 196 -3.12 9.99 -6.95
CA ALA A 196 -3.23 8.53 -6.88
C ALA A 196 -3.31 8.00 -5.45
N GLN A 197 -2.59 8.63 -4.51
CA GLN A 197 -2.60 8.25 -3.10
C GLN A 197 -3.93 8.63 -2.42
N ALA A 198 -4.50 9.78 -2.75
CA ALA A 198 -5.84 10.17 -2.32
C ALA A 198 -6.90 9.16 -2.84
N VAL A 199 -6.93 8.92 -4.15
CA VAL A 199 -7.83 7.95 -4.78
C VAL A 199 -7.72 6.58 -4.11
N PHE A 200 -6.50 6.06 -3.94
CA PHE A 200 -6.27 4.78 -3.29
C PHE A 200 -6.75 4.77 -1.83
N GLY A 201 -6.46 5.83 -1.06
CA GLY A 201 -6.95 5.99 0.30
C GLY A 201 -8.47 5.90 0.37
N HIS A 202 -9.18 6.55 -0.55
CA HIS A 202 -10.64 6.50 -0.60
C HIS A 202 -11.17 5.10 -0.94
N LEU A 203 -10.54 4.40 -1.88
CA LEU A 203 -10.90 3.01 -2.22
C LEU A 203 -10.67 2.06 -1.04
N LEU A 204 -9.56 2.21 -0.33
CA LEU A 204 -9.28 1.46 0.89
C LEU A 204 -10.32 1.78 1.98
N GLY A 205 -10.70 3.04 2.14
CA GLY A 205 -11.78 3.46 3.06
C GLY A 205 -13.13 2.85 2.73
N GLN A 206 -13.52 2.78 1.45
CA GLN A 206 -14.73 2.08 1.03
C GLN A 206 -14.67 0.58 1.37
N LYS A 207 -13.49 -0.04 1.23
CA LYS A 207 -13.31 -1.44 1.65
C LYS A 207 -13.50 -1.60 3.16
N LEU A 208 -12.98 -0.68 3.96
CA LEU A 208 -13.17 -0.70 5.42
C LEU A 208 -14.65 -0.65 5.80
N ILE A 209 -15.45 0.19 5.15
CA ILE A 209 -16.91 0.27 5.36
C ILE A 209 -17.59 -1.05 5.01
N GLN A 210 -17.21 -1.68 3.89
CA GLN A 210 -17.75 -2.98 3.48
C GLN A 210 -17.45 -4.07 4.52
N LEU A 211 -16.25 -4.07 5.11
CA LEU A 211 -15.86 -5.02 6.15
C LEU A 211 -16.67 -4.82 7.45
N GLN A 212 -17.00 -3.57 7.81
CA GLN A 212 -17.88 -3.28 8.95
C GLN A 212 -19.30 -3.79 8.72
N GLY A 213 -19.83 -3.65 7.51
CA GLY A 213 -21.17 -4.13 7.14
C GLY A 213 -21.31 -5.66 7.06
N GLN A 214 -20.20 -6.41 7.04
CA GLN A 214 -20.17 -7.88 6.97
C GLN A 214 -19.92 -8.55 8.33
N ALA A 215 -19.64 -7.79 9.39
CA ALA A 215 -19.49 -8.35 10.72
C ALA A 215 -20.88 -8.74 11.29
N PRO A 216 -21.10 -9.98 11.76
CA PRO A 216 -22.22 -10.24 12.65
C PRO A 216 -22.06 -9.32 13.87
N VAL A 217 -23.16 -8.70 14.28
CA VAL A 217 -23.26 -7.66 15.33
C VAL A 217 -22.71 -8.18 16.67
N ALA A 218 -21.38 -8.22 16.83
CA ALA A 218 -20.71 -8.65 18.06
C ALA A 218 -19.22 -8.24 18.05
N TYR A 219 -18.94 -6.94 18.20
CA TYR A 219 -17.94 -6.42 19.14
C TYR A 219 -18.09 -4.90 19.16
N ASN A 220 -18.65 -4.38 20.24
CA ASN A 220 -18.69 -2.95 20.53
C ASN A 220 -17.26 -2.45 20.72
N ASP A 221 -16.68 -1.86 19.69
CA ASP A 221 -15.86 -0.67 19.87
C ASP A 221 -16.02 0.23 18.62
N PRO A 222 -17.01 1.13 18.61
CA PRO A 222 -17.09 2.13 17.56
C PRO A 222 -15.82 2.98 17.67
N TYR A 223 -15.03 3.01 16.60
CA TYR A 223 -13.89 3.90 16.39
C TYR A 223 -14.05 5.18 17.24
N SER A 224 -13.34 5.22 18.38
CA SER A 224 -13.49 6.32 19.32
C SER A 224 -12.83 7.56 18.69
N PRO A 225 -13.59 8.63 18.40
CA PRO A 225 -12.98 9.88 17.96
C PRO A 225 -12.19 10.41 19.14
N GLN A 226 -10.87 10.26 19.12
CA GLN A 226 -10.00 10.95 20.06
C GLN A 226 -10.13 12.45 19.75
N GLN A 227 -10.96 13.12 20.54
CA GLN A 227 -10.94 14.57 20.68
C GLN A 227 -9.67 14.93 21.44
N TYR A 228 -8.69 15.51 20.76
CA TYR A 228 -7.70 16.41 21.34
C TYR A 228 -7.39 17.51 20.34
#